data_AF-A0A3M2GNQ7-F1
#
_entry.id   AF-A0A3M2GNQ7-F1
#
_cell.length_a   1.000
_cell.length_b   1.000
_cell.length_c   1.000
_cell.angle_alpha   90.00
_cell.angle_beta   90.00
_cell.angle_gamma   90.00
#
_symmetry.space_group_name_H-M   'P 1'
#
loop_
_entity.id
_entity.type
_entity.pdbx_description
1 polymer ?
#
loop_
_entity_poly.entity_id
_entity_poly.type
_entity_poly.pdbx_seq_one_letter_code
_entity_poly.pdbx_strand_id
1 'polypeptide(L)' 'PLTVVVGGDSVYVRPEDLEEYRRRRPDVTVETVPGAGHAVQSDQPAALVAICERELSA' A
#
# COMPACT_ATOMS: atom_id res chain seq x y z
N PRO A 1 2.73 -9.10 10.81
CA PRO A 1 2.76 -8.71 9.38
C PRO A 1 2.50 -7.21 9.24
N LEU A 2 3.20 -6.51 8.34
CA LEU A 2 2.96 -5.11 8.00
C LEU A 2 2.84 -4.98 6.49
N THR A 3 1.72 -4.42 6.04
CA THR A 3 1.45 -4.15 4.62
C THR A 3 1.21 -2.67 4.43
N VAL A 4 2.03 -2.04 3.59
CA VAL A 4 1.91 -0.63 3.21
C VAL A 4 1.19 -0.59 1.87
N VAL A 5 0.04 0.06 1.83
CA VAL A 5 -0.75 0.25 0.61
C VAL A 5 -0.62 1.68 0.13
N VAL A 6 -0.22 1.88 -1.12
CA VAL A 6 -0.07 3.20 -1.75
C VAL A 6 -0.84 3.27 -3.06
N GLY A 7 -1.38 4.44 -3.39
CA GLY A 7 -1.98 4.67 -4.71
C GLY A 7 -0.91 4.88 -5.76
N GLY A 8 -1.06 4.26 -6.93
CA GLY A 8 -0.11 4.33 -8.03
C GLY A 8 0.04 5.73 -8.65
N ASP A 9 -0.99 6.57 -8.51
CA ASP A 9 -1.01 7.94 -9.03
C ASP A 9 -0.74 8.97 -7.90
N SER A 10 -0.48 8.49 -6.67
CA SER A 10 -0.17 9.32 -5.51
C SER A 10 1.24 9.92 -5.63
N VAL A 11 1.34 11.23 -5.40
CA VAL A 11 2.63 11.96 -5.36
C VAL A 11 3.16 12.20 -3.95
N TYR A 12 2.41 11.79 -2.92
CA TYR A 12 2.72 12.09 -1.53
C TYR A 12 3.63 11.06 -0.86
N VAL A 13 3.44 9.79 -1.18
CA VAL A 13 4.33 8.71 -0.71
C VAL A 13 5.28 8.40 -1.85
N ARG A 14 6.56 8.71 -1.65
CA ARG A 14 7.58 8.62 -2.70
C ARG A 14 8.35 7.31 -2.58
N PRO A 15 9.10 6.90 -3.62
CA PRO A 15 9.92 5.69 -3.57
C PRO A 15 10.86 5.65 -2.35
N GLU A 16 11.45 6.78 -1.95
CA GLU A 16 12.38 6.86 -0.82
C GLU A 16 11.69 6.58 0.53
N ASP A 17 10.40 6.92 0.66
CA ASP A 17 9.63 6.61 1.86
C ASP A 17 9.41 5.09 1.97
N LEU A 18 9.17 4.41 0.85
CA LEU A 18 9.04 2.95 0.78
C LEU A 18 10.38 2.22 1.02
N GLU A 19 11.49 2.83 0.59
CA GLU A 19 12.84 2.34 0.90
C GLU A 19 13.12 2.38 2.41
N GLU A 20 12.69 3.44 3.11
CA GLU A 20 12.79 3.51 4.57
C GLU A 20 11.98 2.42 5.27
N TYR A 21 10.79 2.08 4.77
CA TYR A 21 10.03 0.93 5.27
C TYR A 21 10.80 -0.37 5.10
N ARG A 22 11.30 -0.66 3.89
CA ARG A 22 12.07 -1.88 3.61
C ARG A 22 13.34 -1.97 4.44
N ARG A 23 14.01 -0.84 4.69
CA ARG A 23 15.22 -0.78 5.51
C ARG A 23 14.96 -1.13 6.98
N ARG A 24 13.84 -0.66 7.55
CA ARG A 24 13.50 -0.84 8.98
C ARG A 24 12.67 -2.10 9.26
N ARG A 25 11.91 -2.57 8.27
CA ARG A 25 11.07 -3.76 8.29
C ARG A 25 11.31 -4.55 7.00
N PRO A 26 12.36 -5.39 6.94
CA PRO A 26 12.67 -6.16 5.73
C PRO A 26 11.56 -7.14 5.32
N ASP A 27 10.65 -7.48 6.25
CA ASP A 27 9.46 -8.31 6.06
C ASP A 27 8.22 -7.54 5.58
N VAL A 28 8.34 -6.24 5.27
CA VAL A 28 7.22 -5.42 4.83
C VAL A 28 6.72 -5.82 3.45
N THR A 29 5.40 -5.95 3.31
CA THR A 29 4.74 -6.03 2.00
C THR A 29 4.38 -4.63 1.54
N VAL A 30 4.66 -4.30 0.28
CA VAL A 30 4.25 -3.02 -0.32
C VAL A 30 3.32 -3.31 -1.50
N GLU A 31 2.10 -2.80 -1.43
CA GLU A 31 1.06 -2.93 -2.45
C GLU A 31 0.81 -1.57 -3.10
N THR A 32 1.01 -1.50 -4.41
CA THR A 32 0.69 -0.29 -5.20
C THR A 32 -0.60 -0.53 -5.96
N VAL A 33 -1.60 0.33 -5.75
CA VAL A 33 -2.93 0.22 -6.38
C VAL A 33 -3.00 1.14 -7.60
N PRO A 34 -3.00 0.64 -8.84
CA PRO A 34 -3.07 1.47 -10.04
C PRO A 34 -4.39 2.27 -10.09
N GLY A 35 -4.33 3.50 -10.59
CA GLY A 35 -5.51 4.37 -10.72
C GLY A 35 -6.02 4.98 -9.41
N ALA A 36 -5.32 4.78 -8.29
CA ALA A 36 -5.62 5.45 -7.02
C ALA A 36 -4.63 6.59 -6.76
N GLY A 37 -5.14 7.72 -6.27
CA GLY A 37 -4.36 8.81 -5.71
C GLY A 37 -3.99 8.55 -4.25
N HIS A 38 -3.92 9.61 -3.44
CA HIS A 38 -3.50 9.49 -2.05
C HIS A 38 -4.48 8.69 -1.17
N ALA A 39 -5.78 8.81 -1.46
CA ALA A 39 -6.84 8.21 -0.66
C ALA A 39 -7.33 6.91 -1.31
N VAL A 40 -6.51 5.86 -1.28
CA VAL A 40 -6.80 4.55 -1.88
C VAL A 40 -8.16 4.00 -1.45
N GLN A 41 -8.57 4.20 -0.20
CA GLN A 41 -9.86 3.76 0.32
C GLN A 41 -11.06 4.41 -0.36
N SER A 42 -10.90 5.62 -0.88
CA SER A 42 -11.93 6.35 -1.60
C SER A 42 -11.88 6.07 -3.10
N ASP A 43 -10.66 6.03 -3.66
CA ASP A 43 -10.45 5.92 -5.11
C ASP A 43 -10.66 4.48 -5.60
N GLN A 44 -10.16 3.48 -4.86
CA GLN A 44 -10.18 2.07 -5.22
C GLN A 44 -10.63 1.19 -4.04
N PRO A 45 -11.84 1.38 -3.49
CA PRO A 45 -12.31 0.71 -2.28
C PRO A 45 -12.30 -0.83 -2.40
N ALA A 46 -12.73 -1.37 -3.54
CA ALA A 46 -12.77 -2.82 -3.75
C ALA A 46 -11.38 -3.45 -3.77
N ALA A 47 -10.39 -2.78 -4.38
CA ALA A 47 -9.01 -3.25 -4.40
C ALA A 47 -8.40 -3.24 -2.99
N LEU A 48 -8.65 -2.18 -2.22
CA LEU A 48 -8.19 -2.10 -0.83
C LEU A 48 -8.82 -3.19 0.05
N VAL A 49 -10.13 -3.44 -0.08
CA VAL A 49 -10.82 -4.52 0.65
C VAL A 49 -10.18 -5.88 0.35
N ALA A 50 -9.92 -6.19 -0.92
CA ALA A 50 -9.30 -7.46 -1.30
C ALA A 50 -7.89 -7.62 -0.70
N ILE A 51 -7.10 -6.54 -0.61
CA ILE A 51 -5.82 -6.54 0.09
C ILE A 51 -6.04 -6.82 1.58
N CYS A 52 -6.93 -6.08 2.24
CA CYS A 52 -7.21 -6.25 3.66
C CYS A 52 -7.69 -7.68 4.00
N GLU A 53 -8.59 -8.27 3.22
CA GLU A 53 -9.08 -9.63 3.43
C GLU A 53 -7.95 -10.66 3.35
N ARG A 54 -7.05 -10.51 2.38
CA ARG A 54 -5.88 -11.38 2.23
C ARG A 54 -4.94 -11.27 3.42
N GLU A 55 -4.63 -10.05 3.86
CA GLU A 55 -3.69 -9.83 4.97
C GLU A 55 -4.27 -10.23 6.34
N LEU A 56 -5.60 -10.12 6.53
CA LEU A 56 -6.28 -10.52 7.77
C LEU A 56 -6.51 -12.03 7.88
N SER A 57 -6.46 -12.74 6.75
CA SER A 57 -6.63 -14.20 6.68
C SER A 57 -5.30 -14.98 6.67
N ALA A 58 -4.16 -14.27 6.65
CA ALA A 58 -2.80 -14.82 6.61
C ALA A 58 -2.17 -14.89 8.00
#